data_AF-A0A661PYX9-F1
#
_entry.id   AF-A0A661PYX9-F1
#
_cell.length_a   1.000
_cell.length_b   1.000
_cell.length_c   1.000
_cell.angle_alpha   90.00
_cell.angle_beta   90.00
_cell.angle_gamma   90.00
#
_symmetry.space_group_name_H-M   'P 1'
#
loop_
_entity.id
_entity.type
_entity.pdbx_description
1 polymer ?
#
loop_
_entity_poly.entity_id
_entity_poly.type
_entity_poly.pdbx_seq_one_letter_code
_entity_poly.pdbx_strand_id
1 'polypeptide(L)' 'ITQIDLPSDRESGLVRVQDILKGVEGIAFCYLSQVDVVRHPLVQKIIVAYARAEAGE' A
#
# COMPACT_ATOMS: atom_id res chain seq x y z
N ILE A 1 -2.62 -0.02 -4.52
CA ILE A 1 -1.16 -0.10 -4.26
C ILE A 1 -0.63 1.31 -4.33
N THR A 2 0.06 1.78 -3.28
CA THR A 2 0.39 3.21 -3.13
C THR A 2 1.74 3.57 -3.73
N GLN A 3 2.74 2.71 -3.60
CA GLN A 3 4.11 2.97 -4.07
C GLN A 3 4.68 1.73 -4.75
N ILE A 4 5.24 1.92 -5.94
CA ILE A 4 5.95 0.91 -6.73
C ILE A 4 7.29 1.53 -7.11
N ASP A 5 8.36 1.08 -6.46
CA ASP A 5 9.72 1.62 -6.66
C ASP A 5 10.43 0.93 -7.84
N LEU A 6 9.70 0.74 -8.94
CA LEU A 6 10.24 0.17 -10.17
C LEU A 6 10.43 1.25 -11.23
N PRO A 7 11.42 1.08 -12.12
CA PRO A 7 11.50 1.87 -13.35
C PRO A 7 10.18 1.86 -14.11
N SER A 8 9.83 2.96 -14.79
CA SER A 8 8.53 3.13 -15.46
C SER A 8 8.26 2.11 -16.57
N ASP A 9 9.30 1.51 -17.14
CA ASP A 9 9.24 0.47 -18.16
C ASP A 9 9.08 -0.95 -17.58
N ARG A 10 9.06 -1.07 -16.24
CA ARG A 10 8.99 -2.35 -15.55
C ARG A 10 7.67 -2.52 -14.81
N GLU A 11 6.92 -3.51 -15.25
CA GLU A 11 5.68 -3.92 -14.59
C GLU A 11 5.97 -4.49 -13.18
N SER A 12 5.08 -4.17 -12.22
CA SER A 12 5.16 -4.74 -10.88
C SER A 12 4.77 -6.22 -10.89
N GLY A 13 5.72 -7.07 -10.51
CA GLY A 13 5.47 -8.50 -10.34
C GLY A 13 4.37 -8.80 -9.32
N LEU A 14 4.28 -8.01 -8.23
CA LEU A 14 3.23 -8.17 -7.23
C LEU A 14 1.84 -7.80 -7.76
N VAL A 15 1.75 -6.79 -8.64
CA VAL A 15 0.49 -6.45 -9.30
C VAL A 15 0.09 -7.59 -10.23
N ARG A 16 1.01 -8.00 -11.12
CA ARG A 16 0.75 -9.05 -12.11
C ARG A 16 0.38 -10.39 -11.47
N VAL A 17 1.04 -10.77 -10.38
CA VAL A 17 0.81 -12.07 -9.73
C VAL A 17 -0.55 -12.13 -9.03
N GLN A 18 -1.16 -11.00 -8.66
CA GLN A 18 -2.52 -10.97 -8.10
C GLN A 18 -3.56 -11.53 -9.07
N ASP A 19 -3.46 -11.16 -10.35
CA ASP A 19 -4.36 -11.66 -11.38
C ASP A 19 -4.05 -13.11 -11.74
N ILE A 20 -2.77 -13.48 -11.84
CA ILE A 20 -2.33 -14.85 -12.18
C ILE A 20 -2.77 -15.86 -11.12
N LEU A 21 -2.63 -15.53 -9.84
CA LEU A 21 -2.94 -16.44 -8.73
C LEU A 21 -4.39 -16.32 -8.25
N LYS A 22 -5.23 -15.55 -8.95
CA LYS A 22 -6.63 -15.39 -8.60
C LYS A 22 -7.36 -16.73 -8.67
N GLY A 23 -7.87 -17.19 -7.52
CA GLY A 23 -8.62 -18.44 -7.41
C GLY A 23 -7.76 -19.70 -7.23
N VAL A 24 -6.45 -19.57 -7.05
CA VAL A 24 -5.58 -20.71 -6.68
C VAL A 24 -5.87 -21.10 -5.23
N GLU A 25 -6.27 -22.36 -5.03
CA GLU A 25 -6.53 -22.90 -3.70
C GLU A 25 -5.28 -22.83 -2.82
N GLY A 26 -5.46 -22.40 -1.57
CA GLY A 26 -4.36 -22.23 -0.61
C GLY A 26 -3.59 -20.91 -0.72
N ILE A 27 -3.96 -20.01 -1.65
CA ILE A 27 -3.36 -18.68 -1.78
C ILE A 27 -4.41 -17.59 -1.52
N ALA A 28 -4.06 -16.60 -0.71
CA ALA A 28 -4.89 -15.44 -0.43
C ALA A 28 -4.07 -14.15 -0.48
N PHE A 29 -4.68 -13.07 -0.95
CA PHE A 29 -4.13 -11.73 -0.90
C PHE A 29 -4.80 -10.93 0.22
N CYS A 30 -4.03 -10.57 1.25
CA CYS A 30 -4.51 -9.79 2.39
C CYS A 30 -4.24 -8.30 2.17
N TYR A 31 -5.30 -7.50 2.12
CA TYR A 31 -5.20 -6.05 1.97
C TYR A 31 -5.33 -5.38 3.34
N LEU A 32 -4.20 -4.88 3.85
CA LEU A 32 -4.16 -4.15 5.11
C LEU A 32 -4.59 -2.70 4.92
N SER A 33 -5.27 -2.17 5.93
CA SER A 33 -5.71 -0.79 6.01
C SER A 33 -4.92 -0.02 7.07
N GLN A 34 -5.25 1.25 7.28
CA GLN A 34 -4.60 2.05 8.31
C GLN A 34 -4.83 1.52 9.73
N VAL A 35 -5.96 0.86 9.99
CA VAL A 35 -6.29 0.33 11.33
C VAL A 35 -5.49 -0.92 11.68
N ASP A 36 -4.96 -1.62 10.68
CA ASP A 36 -4.17 -2.84 10.87
C ASP A 36 -2.69 -2.54 11.19
N VAL A 37 -2.29 -1.27 11.15
CA VAL A 37 -0.90 -0.85 11.34
C VAL A 37 -0.74 -0.10 12.66
N VAL A 38 -0.10 -0.77 13.62
CA VAL A 38 0.35 -0.13 14.86
C VAL A 38 1.54 0.77 14.56
N ARG A 39 1.37 2.07 14.79
CA ARG A 39 2.43 3.08 14.63
C ARG A 39 2.65 3.78 15.96
N HIS A 40 3.88 4.24 16.16
CA HIS A 40 4.17 5.14 17.28
C HIS A 40 3.30 6.41 17.18
N PRO A 41 2.74 6.93 18.28
CA PRO A 41 1.84 8.09 18.24
C PRO A 41 2.43 9.33 17.55
N LEU A 42 3.74 9.56 17.70
CA LEU A 42 4.44 10.65 17.00
C LEU A 42 4.40 10.49 15.47
N VAL A 43 4.60 9.27 14.97
CA VAL A 43 4.61 8.98 13.53
C VAL A 43 3.21 9.20 12.94
N GLN A 44 2.15 8.82 13.67
CA GLN A 44 0.77 9.11 13.25
C GLN A 44 0.53 10.62 13.10
N LYS A 45 0.98 11.43 14.08
CA LYS A 45 0.86 12.89 14.02
C LYS A 45 1.58 13.48 12.79
N ILE A 46 2.78 12.98 12.49
CA ILE A 46 3.55 13.41 11.32
C ILE A 46 2.79 13.08 10.02
N ILE A 47 2.28 11.85 9.87
CA ILE A 47 1.50 11.44 8.68
C ILE A 47 0.28 12.35 8.50
N VAL A 48 -0.47 12.63 9.57
CA VAL A 48 -1.65 13.50 9.52
C VAL A 48 -1.28 14.93 9.10
N ALA A 49 -0.15 15.45 9.59
CA ALA A 49 0.31 16.79 9.22
C ALA A 49 0.62 16.89 7.70
N TYR A 50 1.33 15.90 7.15
CA TYR A 50 1.61 15.84 5.71
C TYR A 50 0.33 15.66 4.87
N ALA A 51 -0.58 14.78 5.31
CA ALA A 51 -1.85 14.56 4.59
C ALA A 51 -2.69 15.84 4.48
N ARG A 52 -2.69 16.71 5.51
CA ARG A 52 -3.36 18.02 5.45
C ARG A 52 -2.68 18.98 4.49
N ALA A 53 -1.35 19.05 4.53
CA ALA A 53 -0.57 19.94 3.67
C ALA A 53 -0.73 19.60 2.18
N GLU A 54 -0.78 18.32 1.82
CA GLU A 54 -0.97 17.89 0.43
C GLU A 54 -2.43 17.96 -0.05
N ALA A 55 -3.40 17.99 0.86
CA ALA A 55 -4.82 18.12 0.53
C ALA A 55 -5.25 19.56 0.14
N GLY A 56 -4.34 20.54 0.23
CA GLY A 56 -4.60 21.92 -0.21
C GLY A 56 -5.43 22.77 0.76
N GLU A 57 -5.40 22.45 2.06
CA GLU A 57 -5.90 23.32 3.14
C GLU A 57 -4.83 24.29 3.65
#